data_AF-A0A840BTL4-F1
#
_entry.id   AF-A0A840BTL4-F1
#
_cell.length_a   1.000
_cell.length_b   1.000
_cell.length_c   1.000
_cell.angle_alpha   90.00
_cell.angle_beta   90.00
_cell.angle_gamma   90.00
#
_symmetry.space_group_name_H-M   'P 1'
#
loop_
_entity.id
_entity.type
_entity.pdbx_description
1 polymer ?
#
loop_
_entity_poly.entity_id
_entity_poly.type
_entity_poly.pdbx_seq_one_letter_code
_entity_poly.pdbx_strand_id
1 'polypeptide(L)'
;MGKCKVSVEAGSNGRVAFAGRDEKGRQVEDEFEAGTDVEVAMFPDPNCTVSGWYYNGQMVDSPGRGPDVDGKTLTCRINGIARSTHVNVTFAPLTYTVQTMPNSLAPDPHGTLSPASGAKPLVVSWASGQTFKASAASGYRVGHWKFDGKTVQEGKDSFSLKGVFDCRLHALEVVFVAQDFQIKPSAGKHGKVDPSEPFRIALGGQQLFTALPDAGYQVNEWLLDGKPVQLEDGADGTFYSLEDIAANHAVKVNFKRRARGELRAAVATLTAVTAGKVKLIAYPVATDTAYEVPLYVLRLDGSAEDGSRVSREFKVARFGVAFKETDAAPYVYGLRAGTYVTKEWIPNYASLGAWRVSGKHWMHAARANPAEATCLAGCIGVYGPGTLNPFNEALCAMMNADNDDAGRAAIAKSGKFSVVIDPAPKPPLKPWKA
;
A
#
# COMPACT_ATOMS: atom_id res chain seq x y z
N MET A 1 65.40 -37.21 65.61
CA MET A 1 64.87 -36.73 64.32
C MET A 1 64.37 -35.32 64.54
N GLY A 2 64.70 -34.38 63.67
CA GLY A 2 64.34 -32.97 63.84
C GLY A 2 62.97 -32.69 63.22
N LYS A 3 62.25 -31.72 63.79
CA LYS A 3 61.05 -31.18 63.15
C LYS A 3 61.43 -30.41 61.89
N CYS A 4 60.63 -30.59 60.84
CA CYS A 4 60.76 -29.88 59.57
C CYS A 4 59.53 -28.98 59.40
N LYS A 5 59.77 -27.71 59.05
CA LYS A 5 58.72 -26.72 58.82
C LYS A 5 58.17 -26.86 57.40
N VAL A 6 56.85 -26.94 57.27
CA VAL A 6 56.17 -26.90 55.97
C VAL A 6 55.33 -25.64 55.92
N SER A 7 55.61 -24.79 54.94
CA SER A 7 54.75 -23.65 54.62
C SER A 7 54.09 -23.87 53.26
N VAL A 8 52.78 -23.62 53.20
CA VAL A 8 51.99 -23.69 51.98
C VAL A 8 51.34 -22.33 51.76
N GLU A 9 51.57 -21.77 50.58
CA GLU A 9 50.97 -20.52 50.13
C GLU A 9 49.97 -20.78 48.99
N ALA A 10 48.80 -20.18 49.10
CA ALA A 10 47.76 -20.17 48.08
C ALA A 10 47.79 -18.87 47.27
N GLY A 11 47.67 -19.00 45.96
CA GLY A 11 47.45 -17.89 45.04
C GLY A 11 46.09 -17.22 45.27
N SER A 12 45.84 -16.14 44.52
CA SER A 12 44.78 -15.16 44.80
C SER A 12 43.32 -15.63 44.66
N ASN A 13 43.03 -16.85 44.20
CA ASN A 13 41.67 -17.34 43.95
C ASN A 13 41.36 -18.69 44.62
N GLY A 14 41.97 -18.92 45.78
CA GLY A 14 41.70 -20.11 46.57
C GLY A 14 42.33 -20.03 47.95
N ARG A 15 42.10 -21.08 48.72
CA ARG A 15 42.62 -21.29 50.06
C ARG A 15 43.23 -22.67 50.16
N VAL A 16 44.13 -22.86 51.10
CA VAL A 16 44.74 -24.15 51.43
C VAL A 16 44.60 -24.45 52.91
N ALA A 17 44.66 -25.73 53.27
CA ALA A 17 44.76 -26.19 54.65
C ALA A 17 45.54 -27.51 54.68
N PHE A 18 46.19 -27.82 55.81
CA PHE A 18 46.63 -29.19 56.06
C PHE A 18 45.42 -30.08 56.32
N ALA A 19 45.38 -31.27 55.72
CA ALA A 19 44.25 -32.19 55.85
C ALA A 19 43.99 -32.55 57.32
N GLY A 20 42.73 -32.46 57.75
CA GLY A 20 42.35 -32.70 59.15
C GLY A 20 42.51 -31.50 60.09
N ARG A 21 42.92 -30.32 59.58
CA ARG A 21 42.88 -29.06 60.33
C ARG A 21 41.78 -28.12 59.81
N ASP A 22 41.17 -27.35 60.71
CA ASP A 22 40.05 -26.44 60.39
C ASP A 22 40.49 -25.11 59.77
N GLU A 23 41.74 -24.71 59.97
CA GLU A 23 42.27 -23.42 59.52
C GLU A 23 42.54 -23.41 58.01
N LYS A 24 41.67 -22.73 57.26
CA LYS A 24 41.84 -22.45 55.84
C LYS A 24 42.43 -21.07 55.65
N GLY A 25 43.64 -20.99 55.12
CA GLY A 25 44.38 -19.75 54.95
C GLY A 25 44.85 -19.51 53.53
N ARG A 26 45.29 -18.28 53.25
CA ARG A 26 46.14 -17.99 52.09
C ARG A 26 47.59 -18.42 52.32
N GLN A 27 47.97 -18.56 53.58
CA GLN A 27 49.25 -19.10 54.00
C GLN A 27 48.96 -19.96 55.23
N VAL A 28 49.39 -21.22 55.19
CA VAL A 28 49.33 -22.14 56.34
C VAL A 28 50.73 -22.68 56.57
N GLU A 29 51.11 -22.83 57.82
CA GLU A 29 52.44 -23.27 58.20
C GLU A 29 52.35 -24.16 59.42
N ASP A 30 53.10 -25.27 59.44
CA ASP A 30 53.16 -26.18 60.58
C ASP A 30 54.50 -26.93 60.61
N GLU A 31 54.81 -27.56 61.74
CA GLU A 31 56.00 -28.38 61.94
C GLU A 31 55.65 -29.87 62.00
N PHE A 32 56.34 -30.67 61.20
CA PHE A 32 56.14 -32.11 61.13
C PHE A 32 57.43 -32.87 61.46
N GLU A 33 57.31 -34.06 62.05
CA GLU A 33 58.46 -34.94 62.27
C GLU A 33 59.07 -35.39 60.94
N ALA A 34 60.40 -35.44 60.86
CA ALA A 34 61.07 -35.88 59.64
C ALA A 34 60.64 -37.31 59.24
N GLY A 35 60.28 -37.50 57.97
CA GLY A 35 59.73 -38.74 57.42
C GLY A 35 58.19 -38.80 57.42
N THR A 36 57.50 -37.80 57.94
CA THR A 36 56.03 -37.71 57.90
C THR A 36 55.52 -37.36 56.50
N ASP A 37 54.44 -38.02 56.09
CA ASP A 37 53.67 -37.63 54.91
C ASP A 37 52.65 -36.57 55.28
N VAL A 38 52.58 -35.49 54.50
CA VAL A 38 51.67 -34.37 54.75
C VAL A 38 50.71 -34.20 53.59
N GLU A 39 49.43 -34.16 53.90
CA GLU A 39 48.37 -33.92 52.91
C GLU A 39 47.86 -32.48 53.03
N VAL A 40 47.72 -31.83 51.88
CA VAL A 40 47.29 -30.44 51.76
C VAL A 40 46.01 -30.41 50.94
N ALA A 41 44.95 -29.92 51.58
CA ALA A 41 43.66 -29.65 50.95
C ALA A 41 43.67 -28.28 50.26
N MET A 42 43.12 -28.24 49.05
CA MET A 42 43.01 -27.08 48.20
C MET A 42 41.54 -26.75 48.00
N PHE A 43 41.19 -25.48 48.21
CA PHE A 43 39.83 -24.96 48.12
C PHE A 43 39.82 -23.80 47.13
N PRO A 44 39.61 -24.06 45.83
CA PRO A 44 39.36 -22.99 44.86
C PRO A 44 38.16 -22.16 45.30
N ASP A 45 38.25 -20.83 45.14
CA ASP A 45 37.08 -19.97 45.30
C ASP A 45 36.04 -20.27 44.18
N PRO A 46 34.76 -19.88 44.34
CA PRO A 46 33.75 -20.12 43.31
C PRO A 46 34.19 -19.65 41.92
N ASN A 47 33.94 -20.46 40.89
CA ASN A 47 34.36 -20.26 39.50
C ASN A 47 35.88 -20.29 39.27
N CYS A 48 36.66 -20.91 40.16
CA CYS A 48 38.10 -21.12 39.98
C CYS A 48 38.45 -22.61 40.03
N THR A 49 39.62 -22.96 39.52
CA THR A 49 40.19 -24.31 39.57
C THR A 49 41.66 -24.23 39.99
N VAL A 50 42.22 -25.33 40.49
CA VAL A 50 43.66 -25.42 40.78
C VAL A 50 44.40 -25.41 39.45
N SER A 51 45.30 -24.44 39.25
CA SER A 51 46.08 -24.29 38.02
C SER A 51 47.51 -24.79 38.12
N GLY A 52 48.01 -25.01 39.35
CA GLY A 52 49.35 -25.52 39.55
C GLY A 52 49.67 -25.77 41.01
N TRP A 53 50.57 -26.72 41.22
CA TRP A 53 51.14 -27.06 42.50
C TRP A 53 52.66 -27.08 42.36
N TYR A 54 53.36 -26.35 43.21
CA TYR A 54 54.80 -26.13 43.09
C TYR A 54 55.50 -26.47 44.39
N TYR A 55 56.46 -27.38 44.31
CA TYR A 55 57.34 -27.78 45.39
C TYR A 55 58.69 -27.10 45.20
N ASN A 56 59.10 -26.22 46.14
CA ASN A 56 60.35 -25.44 46.04
C ASN A 56 60.54 -24.77 44.66
N GLY A 57 59.45 -24.28 44.06
CA GLY A 57 59.45 -23.60 42.76
C GLY A 57 59.36 -24.52 41.53
N GLN A 58 59.39 -25.84 41.69
CA GLN A 58 59.17 -26.79 40.58
C GLN A 58 57.73 -27.30 40.60
N MET A 59 57.08 -27.35 39.43
CA MET A 59 55.71 -27.85 39.33
C MET A 59 55.70 -29.37 39.60
N VAL A 60 54.94 -29.80 40.59
CA VAL A 60 54.79 -31.21 40.96
C VAL A 60 53.35 -31.60 40.72
N ASP A 61 53.15 -32.50 39.76
CA ASP A 61 51.86 -32.96 39.28
C ASP A 61 51.00 -31.89 38.57
N SER A 62 50.23 -32.31 37.58
CA SER A 62 49.32 -31.45 36.81
C SER A 62 47.90 -31.70 37.34
N PRO A 63 47.42 -31.00 38.39
CA PRO A 63 46.08 -31.25 38.88
C PRO A 63 45.12 -31.04 37.71
N GLY A 64 44.35 -32.10 37.40
CA GLY A 64 43.49 -32.15 36.22
C GLY A 64 42.63 -30.90 36.11
N ARG A 65 42.53 -30.36 34.89
CA ARG A 65 41.66 -29.22 34.58
C ARG A 65 40.21 -29.69 34.72
N GLY A 66 39.59 -29.46 35.86
CA GLY A 66 38.18 -29.75 36.06
C GLY A 66 37.62 -28.97 37.24
N PRO A 67 36.34 -28.56 37.20
CA PRO A 67 35.63 -28.19 38.40
C PRO A 67 35.51 -29.41 39.31
N ASP A 68 35.58 -29.20 40.61
CA ASP A 68 35.15 -30.17 41.61
C ASP A 68 33.63 -30.34 41.46
N VAL A 69 33.21 -31.26 40.58
CA VAL A 69 31.78 -31.48 40.24
C VAL A 69 31.06 -32.27 41.35
N ASP A 70 31.82 -32.88 42.28
CA ASP A 70 31.30 -33.83 43.25
C ASP A 70 31.57 -33.45 44.73
N GLY A 71 32.07 -32.23 45.01
CA GLY A 71 32.33 -31.77 46.38
C GLY A 71 33.45 -32.55 47.09
N LYS A 72 34.40 -33.10 46.33
CA LYS A 72 35.59 -33.77 46.87
C LYS A 72 36.73 -32.76 46.95
N THR A 73 37.09 -32.39 48.17
CA THR A 73 38.30 -31.63 48.48
C THR A 73 39.49 -32.12 47.66
N LEU A 74 40.03 -31.26 46.79
CA LEU A 74 41.24 -31.55 46.04
C LEU A 74 42.40 -31.61 47.03
N THR A 75 43.06 -32.75 47.17
CA THR A 75 44.23 -32.89 48.05
C THR A 75 45.50 -33.24 47.27
N CYS A 76 46.64 -32.79 47.77
CA CYS A 76 47.96 -33.21 47.30
C CYS A 76 48.79 -33.71 48.48
N ARG A 77 49.60 -34.75 48.26
CA ARG A 77 50.42 -35.39 49.29
C ARG A 77 51.90 -35.08 49.09
N ILE A 78 52.54 -34.59 50.13
CA ILE A 78 53.99 -34.45 50.26
C ILE A 78 54.49 -35.70 50.98
N ASN A 79 55.28 -36.53 50.30
CA ASN A 79 55.78 -37.77 50.89
C ASN A 79 57.10 -37.54 51.63
N GLY A 80 57.19 -38.05 52.86
CA GLY A 80 58.41 -38.21 53.64
C GLY A 80 59.23 -36.94 53.81
N ILE A 81 58.68 -35.93 54.50
CA ILE A 81 59.36 -34.64 54.67
C ILE A 81 60.72 -34.84 55.34
N ALA A 82 61.80 -34.57 54.59
CA ALA A 82 63.17 -34.74 55.08
C ALA A 82 63.86 -33.42 55.47
N ARG A 83 63.28 -32.28 55.07
CA ARG A 83 63.77 -30.92 55.34
C ARG A 83 62.61 -29.94 55.30
N SER A 84 62.80 -28.74 55.85
CA SER A 84 61.81 -27.67 55.72
C SER A 84 61.55 -27.35 54.24
N THR A 85 60.27 -27.21 53.90
CA THR A 85 59.79 -27.15 52.53
C THR A 85 58.76 -26.04 52.37
N HIS A 86 58.80 -25.39 51.22
CA HIS A 86 57.81 -24.41 50.83
C HIS A 86 57.03 -24.87 49.60
N VAL A 87 55.70 -24.77 49.67
CA VAL A 87 54.78 -25.15 48.61
C VAL A 87 53.97 -23.94 48.16
N ASN A 88 53.83 -23.78 46.85
CA ASN A 88 52.91 -22.80 46.25
C ASN A 88 51.80 -23.50 45.48
N VAL A 89 50.56 -23.10 45.74
CA VAL A 89 49.37 -23.56 45.01
C VAL A 89 48.80 -22.39 44.24
N THR A 90 48.64 -22.52 42.93
CA THR A 90 48.03 -21.48 42.10
C THR A 90 46.62 -21.89 41.70
N PHE A 91 45.75 -20.89 41.59
CA PHE A 91 44.36 -21.05 41.18
C PHE A 91 44.07 -20.15 39.99
N ALA A 92 43.43 -20.69 38.96
CA ALA A 92 42.99 -19.94 37.79
C ALA A 92 41.47 -19.86 37.75
N PRO A 93 40.90 -18.71 37.35
CA PRO A 93 39.48 -18.63 37.03
C PRO A 93 39.10 -19.62 35.93
N LEU A 94 37.92 -20.21 36.04
CA LEU A 94 37.32 -21.02 34.97
C LEU A 94 36.87 -20.11 33.83
N THR A 95 37.17 -20.56 32.62
CA THR A 95 36.87 -19.84 31.38
C THR A 95 36.29 -20.78 30.33
N TYR A 96 35.43 -20.27 29.46
CA TYR A 96 35.01 -20.94 28.23
C TYR A 96 35.43 -20.09 27.02
N THR A 97 35.38 -20.68 25.82
CA THR A 97 35.71 -19.95 24.59
C THR A 97 34.49 -19.73 23.72
N VAL A 98 34.35 -18.54 23.15
CA VAL A 98 33.24 -18.16 22.26
C VAL A 98 33.80 -17.72 20.92
N GLN A 99 33.41 -18.42 19.87
CA GLN A 99 33.57 -17.96 18.50
C GLN A 99 32.35 -17.10 18.13
N THR A 100 32.56 -15.83 17.86
CA THR A 100 31.50 -14.93 17.40
C THR A 100 31.47 -14.89 15.88
N MET A 101 30.30 -14.99 15.28
CA MET A 101 30.11 -14.87 13.84
C MET A 101 28.99 -13.87 13.56
N PRO A 102 29.25 -12.75 12.86
CA PRO A 102 28.18 -11.99 12.23
C PRO A 102 27.65 -12.83 11.06
N ASN A 103 26.53 -13.53 11.26
CA ASN A 103 25.86 -14.44 10.32
C ASN A 103 26.75 -15.60 9.78
N SER A 104 26.28 -16.86 9.85
CA SER A 104 27.07 -18.04 9.42
C SER A 104 27.21 -18.20 7.89
N LEU A 105 26.76 -17.22 7.09
CA LEU A 105 26.67 -17.26 5.62
C LEU A 105 27.58 -16.22 4.94
N ALA A 106 28.90 -16.32 5.09
CA ALA A 106 29.89 -15.50 4.34
C ALA A 106 29.74 -13.96 4.53
N PRO A 107 30.59 -13.07 3.95
CA PRO A 107 30.87 -11.75 4.54
C PRO A 107 29.77 -10.73 4.23
N ASP A 108 28.60 -10.83 4.87
CA ASP A 108 27.49 -9.91 4.64
C ASP A 108 27.55 -8.69 5.60
N PRO A 109 27.69 -7.45 5.08
CA PRO A 109 27.91 -6.23 5.86
C PRO A 109 26.61 -5.66 6.43
N HIS A 110 25.68 -6.51 6.87
CA HIS A 110 24.36 -6.06 7.38
C HIS A 110 24.41 -5.60 8.84
N GLY A 111 25.57 -5.70 9.45
CA GLY A 111 25.86 -5.14 10.76
C GLY A 111 27.20 -5.62 11.29
N THR A 112 27.51 -5.20 12.52
CA THR A 112 28.72 -5.59 13.24
C THR A 112 28.36 -6.15 14.61
N LEU A 113 29.23 -6.98 15.16
CA LEU A 113 29.12 -7.54 16.52
C LEU A 113 30.38 -7.17 17.31
N SER A 114 30.22 -6.80 18.58
CA SER A 114 31.33 -6.45 19.48
C SER A 114 31.12 -7.03 20.89
N PRO A 115 32.15 -7.63 21.52
CA PRO A 115 33.47 -7.90 20.95
C PRO A 115 33.42 -9.00 19.87
N ALA A 116 34.17 -8.81 18.78
CA ALA A 116 34.35 -9.81 17.74
C ALA A 116 35.57 -10.70 18.04
N SER A 117 35.46 -12.01 17.84
CA SER A 117 36.55 -12.98 18.01
C SER A 117 37.51 -13.02 16.83
N GLY A 118 37.04 -12.73 15.61
CA GLY A 118 37.84 -12.96 14.39
C GLY A 118 38.26 -14.43 14.31
N ALA A 119 39.51 -14.72 13.91
CA ALA A 119 40.02 -16.10 13.82
C ALA A 119 40.32 -16.77 15.18
N LYS A 120 40.38 -16.00 16.28
CA LYS A 120 40.72 -16.52 17.61
C LYS A 120 39.52 -16.39 18.56
N PRO A 121 38.97 -17.50 19.10
CA PRO A 121 37.87 -17.45 20.04
C PRO A 121 38.13 -16.54 21.25
N LEU A 122 37.10 -15.83 21.69
CA LEU A 122 37.14 -15.00 22.90
C LEU A 122 37.14 -15.90 24.13
N VAL A 123 38.01 -15.60 25.10
CA VAL A 123 38.04 -16.28 26.41
C VAL A 123 37.13 -15.50 27.35
N VAL A 124 36.09 -16.16 27.88
CA VAL A 124 35.11 -15.55 28.79
C VAL A 124 35.17 -16.22 30.15
N SER A 125 35.24 -15.41 31.21
CA SER A 125 35.18 -15.92 32.59
C SER A 125 33.77 -16.37 32.97
N TRP A 126 33.69 -17.52 33.64
CA TRP A 126 32.44 -18.04 34.18
C TRP A 126 31.77 -17.07 35.15
N ALA A 127 32.55 -16.36 35.96
CA ALA A 127 32.06 -15.50 37.04
C ALA A 127 31.43 -14.20 36.54
N SER A 128 32.02 -13.54 35.53
CA SER A 128 31.55 -12.25 35.03
C SER A 128 30.56 -12.39 33.87
N GLY A 129 30.62 -13.49 33.12
CA GLY A 129 29.98 -13.60 31.82
C GLY A 129 30.53 -12.59 30.81
N GLN A 130 29.83 -12.44 29.68
CA GLN A 130 30.19 -11.47 28.64
C GLN A 130 28.94 -10.83 28.06
N THR A 131 28.98 -9.51 27.85
CA THR A 131 27.95 -8.80 27.09
C THR A 131 28.45 -8.49 25.69
N PHE A 132 27.61 -8.80 24.70
CA PHE A 132 27.82 -8.55 23.29
C PHE A 132 26.85 -7.46 22.83
N LYS A 133 27.30 -6.62 21.90
CA LYS A 133 26.51 -5.59 21.25
C LYS A 133 26.51 -5.84 19.75
N ALA A 134 25.38 -5.59 19.11
CA ALA A 134 25.21 -5.63 17.68
C ALA A 134 24.84 -4.24 17.18
N SER A 135 25.45 -3.83 16.07
CA SER A 135 25.13 -2.58 15.37
C SER A 135 24.70 -2.93 13.95
N ALA A 136 23.40 -2.83 13.68
CA ALA A 136 22.87 -3.08 12.34
C ALA A 136 23.33 -2.01 11.35
N ALA A 137 23.57 -2.39 10.10
CA ALA A 137 23.81 -1.46 9.02
C ALA A 137 22.51 -0.74 8.61
N SER A 138 22.63 0.36 7.86
CA SER A 138 21.45 1.09 7.35
C SER A 138 20.53 0.15 6.55
N GLY A 139 19.23 0.24 6.80
CA GLY A 139 18.23 -0.64 6.19
C GLY A 139 18.04 -2.00 6.87
N TYR A 140 18.77 -2.28 7.96
CA TYR A 140 18.68 -3.53 8.72
C TYR A 140 18.40 -3.27 10.20
N ARG A 141 17.88 -4.29 10.88
CA ARG A 141 17.78 -4.36 12.34
C ARG A 141 18.28 -5.69 12.85
N VAL A 142 18.56 -5.79 14.15
CA VAL A 142 18.82 -7.09 14.78
C VAL A 142 17.54 -7.93 14.72
N GLY A 143 17.62 -9.07 14.05
CA GLY A 143 16.56 -10.08 14.03
C GLY A 143 16.62 -10.91 15.31
N HIS A 144 17.68 -11.70 15.49
CA HIS A 144 17.87 -12.53 16.66
C HIS A 144 19.34 -12.90 16.93
N TRP A 145 19.60 -13.29 18.18
CA TRP A 145 20.84 -13.87 18.64
C TRP A 145 20.69 -15.39 18.72
N LYS A 146 21.68 -16.12 18.20
CA LYS A 146 21.78 -17.57 18.36
C LYS A 146 23.01 -17.93 19.18
N PHE A 147 22.83 -18.86 20.11
CA PHE A 147 23.90 -19.49 20.86
C PHE A 147 23.89 -20.99 20.58
N ASP A 148 25.02 -21.53 20.11
CA ASP A 148 25.17 -22.90 19.63
C ASP A 148 24.04 -23.33 18.66
N GLY A 149 23.74 -22.44 17.70
CA GLY A 149 22.73 -22.66 16.66
C GLY A 149 21.27 -22.48 17.11
N LYS A 150 21.01 -22.28 18.40
CA LYS A 150 19.64 -22.05 18.93
C LYS A 150 19.38 -20.57 19.17
N THR A 151 18.22 -20.09 18.76
CA THR A 151 17.80 -18.72 19.07
C THR A 151 17.62 -18.54 20.58
N VAL A 152 18.34 -17.57 21.15
CA VAL A 152 18.32 -17.25 22.58
C VAL A 152 17.73 -15.88 22.88
N GLN A 153 17.65 -14.98 21.90
CA GLN A 153 17.07 -13.65 22.08
C GLN A 153 16.61 -13.06 20.74
N GLU A 154 15.46 -12.40 20.73
CA GLU A 154 14.90 -11.70 19.57
C GLU A 154 15.11 -10.18 19.68
N GLY A 155 15.41 -9.51 18.57
CA GLY A 155 15.16 -8.09 18.33
C GLY A 155 15.99 -7.05 19.10
N LYS A 156 16.91 -7.45 19.98
CA LYS A 156 17.66 -6.51 20.84
C LYS A 156 19.09 -6.31 20.38
N ASP A 157 19.60 -5.10 20.52
CA ASP A 157 20.97 -4.72 20.12
C ASP A 157 22.07 -5.19 21.08
N SER A 158 21.71 -5.83 22.20
CA SER A 158 22.67 -6.37 23.15
C SER A 158 22.24 -7.71 23.72
N PHE A 159 23.18 -8.62 23.90
CA PHE A 159 22.97 -9.93 24.51
C PHE A 159 24.01 -10.20 25.60
N SER A 160 23.57 -10.59 26.80
CA SER A 160 24.46 -10.96 27.90
C SER A 160 24.49 -12.48 28.06
N LEU A 161 25.65 -13.08 27.79
CA LEU A 161 25.90 -14.49 28.00
C LEU A 161 26.38 -14.73 29.44
N LYS A 162 25.64 -15.53 30.19
CA LYS A 162 25.94 -15.98 31.56
C LYS A 162 25.52 -17.43 31.73
N GLY A 163 26.04 -18.10 32.77
CA GLY A 163 25.61 -19.45 33.14
C GLY A 163 26.09 -20.54 32.19
N VAL A 164 27.25 -20.33 31.54
CA VAL A 164 27.94 -21.35 30.74
C VAL A 164 28.99 -22.01 31.64
N PHE A 165 28.82 -23.30 31.93
CA PHE A 165 29.63 -24.05 32.89
C PHE A 165 30.33 -25.26 32.25
N ASP A 166 30.80 -25.10 31.02
CA ASP A 166 31.65 -26.10 30.35
C ASP A 166 32.82 -25.42 29.61
N CYS A 167 33.83 -26.20 29.22
CA CYS A 167 35.09 -25.69 28.66
C CYS A 167 35.14 -25.79 27.13
N ARG A 168 34.04 -26.13 26.46
CA ARG A 168 34.01 -26.31 25.01
C ARG A 168 34.05 -24.96 24.30
N LEU A 169 34.27 -25.04 22.99
CA LEU A 169 34.09 -23.90 22.10
C LEU A 169 32.59 -23.74 21.80
N HIS A 170 32.06 -22.57 22.12
CA HIS A 170 30.69 -22.18 21.80
C HIS A 170 30.64 -21.24 20.60
N ALA A 171 29.51 -21.22 19.90
CA ALA A 171 29.25 -20.29 18.80
C ALA A 171 28.19 -19.26 19.22
N LEU A 172 28.50 -17.98 19.06
CA LEU A 172 27.54 -16.89 19.17
C LEU A 172 27.35 -16.23 17.82
N GLU A 173 26.11 -16.17 17.36
CA GLU A 173 25.74 -15.56 16.08
C GLU A 173 24.69 -14.47 16.32
N VAL A 174 24.81 -13.36 15.59
CA VAL A 174 23.74 -12.37 15.45
C VAL A 174 23.25 -12.38 14.01
N VAL A 175 21.93 -12.39 13.84
CA VAL A 175 21.26 -12.36 12.55
C VAL A 175 20.62 -10.98 12.38
N PHE A 176 20.96 -10.31 11.29
CA PHE A 176 20.35 -9.05 10.88
C PHE A 176 19.27 -9.33 9.84
N VAL A 177 18.15 -8.61 9.92
CA VAL A 177 17.04 -8.72 8.98
C VAL A 177 16.76 -7.37 8.37
N ALA A 178 16.43 -7.35 7.07
CA ALA A 178 16.06 -6.14 6.36
C ALA A 178 14.85 -5.48 7.05
N GLN A 179 14.87 -4.16 7.10
CA GLN A 179 13.77 -3.35 7.58
C GLN A 179 12.93 -2.90 6.38
N ASP A 180 11.72 -3.42 6.33
CA ASP A 180 10.73 -3.13 5.30
C ASP A 180 9.44 -2.59 5.92
N PHE A 181 8.70 -1.83 5.12
CA PHE A 181 7.43 -1.23 5.51
C PHE A 181 6.34 -1.61 4.53
N GLN A 182 5.17 -1.92 5.07
CA GLN A 182 3.98 -2.22 4.29
C GLN A 182 3.32 -0.93 3.84
N ILE A 183 3.07 -0.85 2.53
CA ILE A 183 2.36 0.25 1.88
C ILE A 183 1.02 -0.28 1.39
N LYS A 184 -0.06 0.44 1.69
CA LYS A 184 -1.44 0.08 1.34
C LYS A 184 -2.08 1.17 0.48
N PRO A 185 -2.04 1.02 -0.85
CA PRO A 185 -2.71 1.94 -1.77
C PRO A 185 -4.22 1.69 -1.77
N SER A 186 -5.01 2.72 -2.04
CA SER A 186 -6.45 2.60 -2.26
C SER A 186 -7.00 3.76 -3.09
N ALA A 187 -8.11 3.51 -3.78
CA ALA A 187 -8.80 4.51 -4.59
C ALA A 187 -10.24 4.69 -4.13
N GLY A 188 -10.72 5.94 -4.12
CA GLY A 188 -12.14 6.26 -4.02
C GLY A 188 -12.91 5.85 -5.27
N LYS A 189 -14.23 6.09 -5.27
CA LYS A 189 -15.07 5.85 -6.46
C LYS A 189 -14.61 6.72 -7.64
N HIS A 190 -14.89 6.27 -8.85
CA HIS A 190 -14.67 7.01 -10.10
C HIS A 190 -13.21 7.19 -10.53
N GLY A 191 -12.37 6.21 -10.18
CA GLY A 191 -11.01 6.09 -10.67
C GLY A 191 -10.27 4.93 -10.03
N LYS A 192 -8.99 4.81 -10.36
CA LYS A 192 -8.07 3.77 -9.85
C LYS A 192 -6.74 4.39 -9.43
N VAL A 193 -5.94 3.63 -8.68
CA VAL A 193 -4.56 3.97 -8.33
C VAL A 193 -3.63 2.84 -8.74
N ASP A 194 -2.44 3.18 -9.20
CA ASP A 194 -1.34 2.26 -9.50
C ASP A 194 -0.09 2.65 -8.69
N PRO A 195 0.55 1.72 -7.97
CA PRO A 195 0.08 0.36 -7.67
C PRO A 195 -1.23 0.34 -6.86
N SER A 196 -2.05 -0.69 -7.05
CA SER A 196 -3.33 -0.87 -6.33
C SER A 196 -3.25 -1.90 -5.19
N GLU A 197 -2.35 -2.88 -5.31
CA GLU A 197 -2.19 -3.94 -4.31
C GLU A 197 -1.19 -3.54 -3.22
N PRO A 198 -1.37 -4.00 -1.98
CA PRO A 198 -0.39 -3.79 -0.92
C PRO A 198 0.97 -4.44 -1.26
N PHE A 199 2.05 -3.72 -0.98
CA PHE A 199 3.42 -4.20 -1.19
C PHE A 199 4.33 -3.77 -0.03
N ARG A 200 5.58 -4.23 -0.04
CA ARG A 200 6.60 -3.84 0.94
C ARG A 200 7.76 -3.13 0.26
N ILE A 201 8.32 -2.14 0.94
CA ILE A 201 9.47 -1.38 0.47
C ILE A 201 10.49 -1.22 1.61
N ALA A 202 11.78 -1.21 1.26
CA ALA A 202 12.85 -1.05 2.24
C ALA A 202 12.85 0.34 2.89
N LEU A 203 13.43 0.45 4.09
CA LEU A 203 13.66 1.72 4.78
C LEU A 203 14.36 2.74 3.87
N GLY A 204 13.83 3.96 3.84
CA GLY A 204 14.32 5.06 3.00
C GLY A 204 13.98 4.91 1.51
N GLY A 205 13.22 3.88 1.13
CA GLY A 205 12.72 3.73 -0.23
C GLY A 205 11.69 4.81 -0.59
N GLN A 206 11.41 4.89 -1.89
CA GLN A 206 10.43 5.83 -2.46
C GLN A 206 9.46 5.11 -3.40
N GLN A 207 8.23 5.59 -3.50
CA GLN A 207 7.24 5.08 -4.43
C GLN A 207 6.47 6.22 -5.09
N LEU A 208 6.38 6.17 -6.43
CA LEU A 208 5.47 6.98 -7.21
C LEU A 208 4.11 6.27 -7.36
N PHE A 209 3.03 6.96 -7.02
CA PHE A 209 1.67 6.53 -7.29
C PHE A 209 1.07 7.31 -8.45
N THR A 210 0.33 6.61 -9.31
CA THR A 210 -0.40 7.18 -10.43
C THR A 210 -1.89 6.96 -10.26
N ALA A 211 -2.68 8.03 -10.27
CA ALA A 211 -4.12 7.97 -10.30
C ALA A 211 -4.63 7.95 -11.75
N LEU A 212 -5.61 7.10 -11.99
CA LEU A 212 -6.33 6.99 -13.25
C LEU A 212 -7.80 7.34 -13.01
N PRO A 213 -8.22 8.61 -13.15
CA PRO A 213 -9.62 9.01 -13.05
C PRO A 213 -10.47 8.38 -14.15
N ASP A 214 -11.72 8.03 -13.84
CA ASP A 214 -12.70 7.66 -14.86
C ASP A 214 -13.05 8.86 -15.75
N ALA A 215 -13.60 8.61 -16.95
CA ALA A 215 -14.02 9.66 -17.86
C ALA A 215 -14.98 10.67 -17.19
N GLY A 216 -14.67 11.96 -17.29
CA GLY A 216 -15.43 13.05 -16.66
C GLY A 216 -15.07 13.34 -15.19
N TYR A 217 -14.10 12.62 -14.62
CA TYR A 217 -13.57 12.86 -13.28
C TYR A 217 -12.12 13.36 -13.32
N GLN A 218 -11.68 13.94 -12.21
CA GLN A 218 -10.31 14.35 -11.93
C GLN A 218 -9.97 13.99 -10.49
N VAL A 219 -8.67 14.01 -10.16
CA VAL A 219 -8.24 13.87 -8.78
C VAL A 219 -8.81 15.03 -7.95
N ASN A 220 -9.36 14.68 -6.80
CA ASN A 220 -9.79 15.63 -5.79
C ASN A 220 -8.64 15.93 -4.82
N GLU A 221 -8.06 14.86 -4.25
CA GLU A 221 -7.01 14.92 -3.24
C GLU A 221 -6.31 13.56 -3.13
N TRP A 222 -5.09 13.59 -2.58
CA TRP A 222 -4.40 12.43 -2.04
C TRP A 222 -4.32 12.53 -0.53
N LEU A 223 -4.36 11.38 0.14
CA LEU A 223 -4.27 11.25 1.58
C LEU A 223 -3.14 10.27 1.94
N LEU A 224 -2.24 10.70 2.82
CA LEU A 224 -1.27 9.83 3.49
C LEU A 224 -1.73 9.65 4.93
N ASP A 225 -1.99 8.40 5.33
CA ASP A 225 -2.47 8.04 6.67
C ASP A 225 -3.71 8.85 7.12
N GLY A 226 -4.59 9.13 6.16
CA GLY A 226 -5.83 9.89 6.37
C GLY A 226 -5.67 11.41 6.38
N LYS A 227 -4.45 11.94 6.19
CA LYS A 227 -4.18 13.37 6.12
C LYS A 227 -3.94 13.83 4.68
N PRO A 228 -4.51 14.96 4.24
CA PRO A 228 -4.22 15.53 2.92
C PRO A 228 -2.74 15.81 2.74
N VAL A 229 -2.21 15.44 1.57
CA VAL A 229 -0.86 15.78 1.13
C VAL A 229 -0.91 16.85 0.05
N GLN A 230 0.08 17.74 0.02
CA GLN A 230 0.18 18.72 -1.06
C GLN A 230 0.52 18.00 -2.36
N LEU A 231 -0.23 18.34 -3.41
CA LEU A 231 0.09 17.95 -4.77
C LEU A 231 1.14 18.92 -5.30
N GLU A 232 2.10 18.42 -6.08
CA GLU A 232 2.99 19.31 -6.82
C GLU A 232 2.17 20.20 -7.77
N ASP A 233 2.44 21.50 -7.75
CA ASP A 233 1.79 22.48 -8.61
C ASP A 233 2.11 22.17 -10.09
N GLY A 234 1.07 21.93 -10.90
CA GLY A 234 1.18 21.97 -12.38
C GLY A 234 0.79 20.71 -13.14
N ALA A 235 0.59 19.57 -12.48
CA ALA A 235 -0.07 18.40 -13.07
C ALA A 235 -1.53 18.33 -12.57
N ASP A 236 -2.41 17.64 -13.27
CA ASP A 236 -3.83 17.44 -12.94
C ASP A 236 -4.09 16.60 -11.65
N GLY A 237 -3.11 16.58 -10.74
CA GLY A 237 -3.11 15.87 -9.48
C GLY A 237 -2.95 14.36 -9.62
N THR A 238 -2.59 13.87 -10.81
CA THR A 238 -2.56 12.43 -11.11
C THR A 238 -1.38 11.68 -10.49
N PHE A 239 -0.34 12.36 -10.02
CA PHE A 239 0.83 11.72 -9.42
C PHE A 239 1.02 12.10 -7.95
N TYR A 240 1.52 11.16 -7.15
CA TYR A 240 1.95 11.40 -5.78
C TYR A 240 3.22 10.58 -5.48
N SER A 241 4.30 11.23 -5.07
CA SER A 241 5.54 10.57 -4.64
C SER A 241 5.57 10.46 -3.12
N LEU A 242 5.73 9.25 -2.60
CA LEU A 242 6.02 9.00 -1.19
C LEU A 242 7.51 8.70 -1.05
N GLU A 243 8.23 9.59 -0.37
CA GLU A 243 9.69 9.54 -0.20
C GLU A 243 10.08 9.22 1.23
N ASP A 244 11.34 8.86 1.44
CA ASP A 244 11.94 8.62 2.75
C ASP A 244 11.10 7.70 3.67
N ILE A 245 10.62 6.59 3.13
CA ILE A 245 9.68 5.70 3.82
C ILE A 245 10.34 5.08 5.07
N ALA A 246 9.82 5.45 6.24
CA ALA A 246 10.31 5.01 7.54
C ALA A 246 9.23 4.37 8.44
N ALA A 247 8.01 4.19 7.92
CA ALA A 247 6.91 3.54 8.60
C ALA A 247 5.95 2.88 7.59
N ASN A 248 5.03 2.05 8.10
CA ASN A 248 3.92 1.57 7.29
C ASN A 248 3.01 2.76 6.95
N HIS A 249 2.52 2.81 5.71
CA HIS A 249 1.66 3.89 5.25
C HIS A 249 0.42 3.38 4.51
N ALA A 250 -0.69 4.10 4.68
CA ALA A 250 -1.87 4.00 3.85
C ALA A 250 -1.95 5.20 2.92
N VAL A 251 -1.93 4.93 1.61
CA VAL A 251 -2.05 5.97 0.57
C VAL A 251 -3.42 5.85 -0.06
N LYS A 252 -4.15 6.96 -0.14
CA LYS A 252 -5.48 6.98 -0.73
C LYS A 252 -5.64 8.15 -1.69
N VAL A 253 -6.22 7.89 -2.86
CA VAL A 253 -6.66 8.95 -3.79
C VAL A 253 -8.18 9.03 -3.83
N ASN A 254 -8.73 10.25 -3.81
CA ASN A 254 -10.15 10.50 -4.01
C ASN A 254 -10.35 11.27 -5.31
N PHE A 255 -11.49 11.04 -5.97
CA PHE A 255 -11.85 11.68 -7.23
C PHE A 255 -13.06 12.59 -7.05
N LYS A 256 -13.12 13.64 -7.87
CA LYS A 256 -14.30 14.49 -8.03
C LYS A 256 -14.64 14.63 -9.50
N ARG A 257 -15.91 14.91 -9.79
CA ARG A 257 -16.33 15.24 -11.16
C ARG A 257 -15.57 16.49 -11.60
N ARG A 258 -15.05 16.50 -12.84
CA ARG A 258 -14.47 17.72 -13.42
C ARG A 258 -15.55 18.81 -13.40
N ALA A 259 -15.15 20.03 -13.06
CA ALA A 259 -16.01 21.18 -13.30
C ALA A 259 -16.19 21.28 -14.82
N ARG A 260 -17.39 20.96 -15.33
CA ARG A 260 -17.71 21.27 -16.74
C ARG A 260 -17.61 22.78 -16.88
N GLY A 261 -16.87 23.24 -17.89
CA GLY A 261 -16.82 24.65 -18.26
C GLY A 261 -18.19 25.21 -18.63
N GLU A 262 -18.23 26.47 -19.03
CA GLU A 262 -19.50 27.10 -19.43
C GLU A 262 -20.22 26.31 -20.53
N LEU A 263 -21.56 26.27 -20.45
CA LEU A 263 -22.39 25.69 -21.51
C LEU A 263 -22.03 26.30 -22.86
N ARG A 264 -21.86 25.45 -23.87
CA ARG A 264 -21.50 25.88 -25.23
C ARG A 264 -22.75 26.06 -26.08
N ALA A 265 -22.64 26.83 -27.16
CA ALA A 265 -23.74 26.97 -28.10
C ALA A 265 -23.85 25.75 -29.02
N ALA A 266 -25.08 25.34 -29.31
CA ALA A 266 -25.35 24.29 -30.28
C ALA A 266 -26.54 24.68 -31.17
N VAL A 267 -26.49 24.22 -32.42
CA VAL A 267 -27.53 24.46 -33.41
C VAL A 267 -27.97 23.13 -34.00
N ALA A 268 -29.28 22.87 -33.97
CA ALA A 268 -29.88 21.80 -34.74
C ALA A 268 -30.59 22.39 -35.97
N THR A 269 -30.19 21.96 -37.16
CA THR A 269 -30.71 22.47 -38.43
C THR A 269 -31.67 21.47 -39.05
N LEU A 270 -32.96 21.82 -39.05
CA LEU A 270 -34.02 21.10 -39.73
C LEU A 270 -34.07 21.53 -41.19
N THR A 271 -33.53 20.66 -42.05
CA THR A 271 -33.31 20.98 -43.46
C THR A 271 -34.57 20.87 -44.31
N ALA A 272 -34.52 21.38 -45.53
CA ALA A 272 -35.51 21.10 -46.57
C ALA A 272 -35.30 19.73 -47.26
N VAL A 273 -34.20 19.03 -46.94
CA VAL A 273 -33.85 17.73 -47.53
C VAL A 273 -34.78 16.66 -46.99
N THR A 274 -35.47 15.96 -47.91
CA THR A 274 -36.38 14.87 -47.54
C THR A 274 -35.66 13.52 -47.47
N ALA A 275 -35.98 12.71 -46.47
CA ALA A 275 -35.36 11.41 -46.18
C ALA A 275 -36.39 10.27 -46.08
N GLY A 276 -37.40 10.30 -46.95
CA GLY A 276 -38.48 9.32 -47.01
C GLY A 276 -39.83 9.93 -46.66
N LYS A 277 -40.72 9.07 -46.18
CA LYS A 277 -42.13 9.40 -45.92
C LYS A 277 -42.53 8.91 -44.54
N VAL A 278 -43.53 9.56 -43.96
CA VAL A 278 -44.11 9.22 -42.67
C VAL A 278 -45.64 9.18 -42.78
N LYS A 279 -46.23 8.22 -42.05
CA LYS A 279 -47.67 8.05 -41.93
C LYS A 279 -48.20 8.90 -40.78
N LEU A 280 -48.88 9.99 -41.10
CA LEU A 280 -49.48 10.89 -40.10
C LEU A 280 -51.00 10.81 -40.09
N ILE A 281 -51.58 10.81 -38.89
CA ILE A 281 -53.03 10.99 -38.69
C ILE A 281 -53.30 12.41 -38.17
N ALA A 282 -54.46 12.95 -38.51
CA ALA A 282 -54.82 14.30 -38.13
C ALA A 282 -55.07 14.43 -36.62
N TYR A 283 -54.82 15.62 -36.06
CA TYR A 283 -55.17 16.00 -34.69
C TYR A 283 -56.42 16.91 -34.67
N PRO A 284 -57.28 16.89 -33.64
CA PRO A 284 -57.31 15.96 -32.49
C PRO A 284 -58.01 14.63 -32.79
N VAL A 285 -58.70 14.55 -33.92
CA VAL A 285 -59.51 13.38 -34.29
C VAL A 285 -58.62 12.34 -34.97
N ALA A 286 -58.42 11.20 -34.32
CA ALA A 286 -57.88 10.01 -34.96
C ALA A 286 -58.88 9.53 -36.01
N THR A 287 -58.75 10.03 -37.24
CA THR A 287 -59.50 9.51 -38.39
C THR A 287 -58.88 8.20 -38.86
N ASP A 288 -59.68 7.31 -39.44
CA ASP A 288 -59.17 6.12 -40.14
C ASP A 288 -58.27 6.47 -41.34
N THR A 289 -58.35 7.72 -41.80
CA THR A 289 -57.49 8.24 -42.86
C THR A 289 -56.13 8.68 -42.30
N ALA A 290 -55.07 8.08 -42.84
CA ALA A 290 -53.71 8.56 -42.65
C ALA A 290 -53.21 9.25 -43.92
N TYR A 291 -52.24 10.15 -43.76
CA TYR A 291 -51.67 10.96 -44.81
C TYR A 291 -50.18 10.68 -44.97
N GLU A 292 -49.73 10.69 -46.22
CA GLU A 292 -48.31 10.67 -46.56
C GLU A 292 -47.72 12.07 -46.40
N VAL A 293 -46.76 12.20 -45.49
CA VAL A 293 -46.00 13.44 -45.29
C VAL A 293 -44.51 13.14 -45.45
N PRO A 294 -43.69 14.03 -46.05
CA PRO A 294 -42.25 13.80 -46.14
C PRO A 294 -41.58 13.77 -44.77
N LEU A 295 -40.64 12.86 -44.59
CA LEU A 295 -39.62 12.97 -43.54
C LEU A 295 -38.52 13.91 -44.02
N TYR A 296 -37.94 14.64 -43.08
CA TYR A 296 -36.85 15.59 -43.31
C TYR A 296 -35.62 15.19 -42.49
N VAL A 297 -34.47 15.75 -42.86
CA VAL A 297 -33.23 15.56 -42.11
C VAL A 297 -33.07 16.70 -41.10
N LEU A 298 -32.97 16.34 -39.82
CA LEU A 298 -32.47 17.21 -38.75
C LEU A 298 -30.98 16.93 -38.58
N ARG A 299 -30.15 17.94 -38.81
CA ARG A 299 -28.71 17.87 -38.57
C ARG A 299 -28.38 18.49 -37.23
N LEU A 300 -27.52 17.83 -36.47
CA LEU A 300 -26.94 18.37 -35.25
C LEU A 300 -25.44 18.47 -35.48
N ASP A 301 -24.96 19.70 -35.72
CA ASP A 301 -23.58 20.00 -36.04
C ASP A 301 -22.97 20.90 -34.96
N GLY A 302 -21.75 20.56 -34.52
CA GLY A 302 -21.00 21.33 -33.53
C GLY A 302 -19.60 20.76 -33.30
N SER A 303 -18.98 21.12 -32.18
CA SER A 303 -17.72 20.54 -31.73
C SER A 303 -17.82 20.08 -30.27
N ALA A 304 -17.08 19.02 -29.90
CA ALA A 304 -16.91 18.59 -28.52
C ALA A 304 -15.89 19.48 -27.79
N GLU A 305 -15.75 19.31 -26.48
CA GLU A 305 -14.88 20.14 -25.63
C GLU A 305 -13.41 20.16 -26.09
N ASP A 306 -12.93 19.04 -26.62
CA ASP A 306 -11.58 18.87 -27.19
C ASP A 306 -11.41 19.48 -28.60
N GLY A 307 -12.44 20.12 -29.15
CA GLY A 307 -12.44 20.71 -30.48
C GLY A 307 -12.77 19.74 -31.62
N SER A 308 -12.99 18.45 -31.34
CA SER A 308 -13.39 17.47 -32.36
C SER A 308 -14.78 17.79 -32.92
N ARG A 309 -15.01 17.53 -34.22
CA ARG A 309 -16.29 17.81 -34.88
C ARG A 309 -17.32 16.74 -34.50
N VAL A 310 -18.49 17.17 -34.04
CA VAL A 310 -19.66 16.31 -33.83
C VAL A 310 -20.70 16.63 -34.90
N SER A 311 -21.06 15.63 -35.70
CA SER A 311 -22.13 15.74 -36.70
C SER A 311 -23.01 14.49 -36.62
N ARG A 312 -24.33 14.69 -36.54
CA ARG A 312 -25.34 13.63 -36.48
C ARG A 312 -26.56 14.03 -37.32
N GLU A 313 -27.16 13.05 -37.98
CA GLU A 313 -28.39 13.24 -38.76
C GLU A 313 -29.53 12.41 -38.17
N PHE A 314 -30.72 12.99 -38.10
CA PHE A 314 -31.93 12.37 -37.58
C PHE A 314 -33.07 12.54 -38.58
N LYS A 315 -33.93 11.52 -38.71
CA LYS A 315 -35.14 11.60 -39.52
C LYS A 315 -36.27 12.19 -38.71
N VAL A 316 -36.89 13.26 -39.19
CA VAL A 316 -37.95 13.96 -38.46
C VAL A 316 -39.14 14.31 -39.33
N ALA A 317 -40.33 14.30 -38.74
CA ALA A 317 -41.48 14.98 -39.31
C ALA A 317 -41.47 16.44 -38.84
N ARG A 318 -41.41 17.40 -39.77
CA ARG A 318 -41.50 18.84 -39.43
C ARG A 318 -42.90 19.44 -39.59
N PHE A 319 -43.78 18.70 -40.25
CA PHE A 319 -45.16 19.08 -40.48
C PHE A 319 -46.08 18.03 -39.87
N GLY A 320 -47.13 18.50 -39.20
CA GLY A 320 -48.26 17.72 -38.73
C GLY A 320 -49.48 17.89 -39.62
N VAL A 321 -50.49 17.08 -39.34
CA VAL A 321 -51.81 17.17 -39.97
C VAL A 321 -52.83 17.50 -38.89
N ALA A 322 -53.67 18.49 -39.11
CA ALA A 322 -54.66 18.93 -38.12
C ALA A 322 -55.99 19.28 -38.78
N PHE A 323 -57.06 19.25 -37.99
CA PHE A 323 -58.34 19.86 -38.31
C PHE A 323 -58.45 21.22 -37.62
N LYS A 324 -59.23 22.13 -38.20
CA LYS A 324 -59.81 23.23 -37.42
C LYS A 324 -61.12 22.72 -36.84
N GLU A 325 -61.50 23.22 -35.67
CA GLU A 325 -62.68 22.75 -34.92
C GLU A 325 -63.99 22.76 -35.73
N THR A 326 -64.06 23.55 -36.80
CA THR A 326 -65.24 23.71 -37.67
C THR A 326 -65.05 23.19 -39.11
N ASP A 327 -63.86 22.71 -39.48
CA ASP A 327 -63.52 22.39 -40.88
C ASP A 327 -63.64 20.88 -41.15
N ALA A 328 -64.30 20.50 -42.25
CA ALA A 328 -64.41 19.10 -42.69
C ALA A 328 -63.12 18.55 -43.33
N ALA A 329 -62.17 19.41 -43.70
CA ALA A 329 -60.93 19.03 -44.39
C ALA A 329 -59.69 19.28 -43.50
N PRO A 330 -58.74 18.33 -43.43
CA PRO A 330 -57.51 18.54 -42.69
C PRO A 330 -56.56 19.46 -43.45
N TYR A 331 -55.61 20.05 -42.73
CA TYR A 331 -54.57 20.92 -43.28
C TYR A 331 -53.19 20.59 -42.70
N VAL A 332 -52.16 21.00 -43.44
CA VAL A 332 -50.77 20.87 -43.00
C VAL A 332 -50.41 22.01 -42.05
N TYR A 333 -49.91 21.63 -40.88
CA TYR A 333 -49.58 22.52 -39.78
C TYR A 333 -48.13 22.31 -39.32
N GLY A 334 -47.43 23.37 -38.93
CA GLY A 334 -46.03 23.27 -38.52
C GLY A 334 -45.37 24.64 -38.37
N LEU A 335 -44.14 24.63 -37.86
CA LEU A 335 -43.34 25.85 -37.68
C LEU A 335 -42.94 26.47 -39.01
N ARG A 336 -42.90 27.81 -39.04
CA ARG A 336 -42.35 28.58 -40.17
C ARG A 336 -40.83 28.44 -40.18
N ALA A 337 -40.23 28.70 -41.34
CA ALA A 337 -38.78 28.83 -41.43
C ALA A 337 -38.27 29.95 -40.51
N GLY A 338 -37.11 29.76 -39.91
CA GLY A 338 -36.53 30.69 -38.95
C GLY A 338 -35.68 30.01 -37.89
N THR A 339 -35.13 30.80 -36.98
CA THR A 339 -34.32 30.33 -35.85
C THR A 339 -35.11 30.42 -34.56
N TYR A 340 -35.15 29.33 -33.81
CA TYR A 340 -35.90 29.22 -32.56
C TYR A 340 -34.97 28.82 -31.41
N VAL A 341 -34.78 29.72 -30.46
CA VAL A 341 -34.07 29.40 -29.21
C VAL A 341 -34.99 28.57 -28.34
N THR A 342 -34.54 27.38 -27.93
CA THR A 342 -35.33 26.53 -27.04
C THR A 342 -35.47 27.17 -25.66
N LYS A 343 -36.64 27.02 -25.04
CA LYS A 343 -36.97 27.71 -23.78
C LYS A 343 -37.14 26.80 -22.57
N GLU A 344 -37.42 25.52 -22.83
CA GLU A 344 -37.80 24.58 -21.79
C GLU A 344 -37.48 23.14 -22.22
N TRP A 345 -36.99 22.35 -21.29
CA TRP A 345 -36.99 20.89 -21.35
C TRP A 345 -38.15 20.37 -20.50
N ILE A 346 -38.99 19.51 -21.09
CA ILE A 346 -40.15 18.91 -20.43
C ILE A 346 -39.85 17.43 -20.22
N PRO A 347 -39.48 16.98 -19.00
CA PRO A 347 -39.23 15.58 -18.73
C PRO A 347 -40.50 14.74 -18.91
N ASN A 348 -40.34 13.46 -19.28
CA ASN A 348 -41.41 12.47 -19.44
C ASN A 348 -42.50 12.77 -20.50
N TYR A 349 -42.42 13.88 -21.23
CA TYR A 349 -43.29 14.11 -22.39
C TYR A 349 -43.07 13.01 -23.44
N ALA A 350 -44.14 12.33 -23.86
CA ALA A 350 -44.06 11.20 -24.78
C ALA A 350 -42.98 10.16 -24.38
N SER A 351 -42.88 9.87 -23.07
CA SER A 351 -41.95 8.94 -22.40
C SER A 351 -40.45 9.23 -22.47
N LEU A 352 -39.97 10.10 -23.38
CA LEU A 352 -38.54 10.43 -23.53
C LEU A 352 -38.23 11.92 -23.37
N GLY A 353 -39.24 12.71 -23.02
CA GLY A 353 -39.16 14.15 -22.85
C GLY A 353 -39.27 14.94 -24.16
N ALA A 354 -39.30 16.26 -24.04
CA ALA A 354 -39.47 17.16 -25.17
C ALA A 354 -38.76 18.51 -25.00
N TRP A 355 -38.23 19.03 -26.10
CA TRP A 355 -37.70 20.38 -26.20
C TRP A 355 -38.79 21.35 -26.66
N ARG A 356 -39.03 22.43 -25.91
CA ARG A 356 -39.91 23.52 -26.36
C ARG A 356 -39.20 24.38 -27.40
N VAL A 357 -39.55 24.17 -28.67
CA VAL A 357 -39.00 24.91 -29.81
C VAL A 357 -39.67 26.27 -29.94
N SER A 358 -41.01 26.33 -30.00
CA SER A 358 -41.74 27.60 -30.01
C SER A 358 -43.22 27.44 -29.66
N GLY A 359 -43.74 28.25 -28.74
CA GLY A 359 -45.16 28.22 -28.38
C GLY A 359 -45.65 26.82 -27.98
N LYS A 360 -46.58 26.28 -28.77
CA LYS A 360 -47.15 24.91 -28.64
C LYS A 360 -46.42 23.86 -29.49
N HIS A 361 -45.30 24.20 -30.11
CA HIS A 361 -44.50 23.30 -30.95
C HIS A 361 -43.30 22.78 -30.16
N TRP A 362 -43.29 21.47 -29.96
CA TRP A 362 -42.23 20.76 -29.28
C TRP A 362 -41.43 19.88 -30.25
N MET A 363 -40.21 19.54 -29.88
CA MET A 363 -39.44 18.47 -30.51
C MET A 363 -39.36 17.30 -29.54
N HIS A 364 -39.91 16.16 -29.93
CA HIS A 364 -40.02 14.98 -29.07
C HIS A 364 -39.88 13.68 -29.87
N ALA A 365 -39.76 12.57 -29.14
CA ALA A 365 -39.77 11.23 -29.71
C ALA A 365 -41.09 10.94 -30.45
N ALA A 366 -41.00 10.50 -31.70
CA ALA A 366 -42.12 9.93 -32.43
C ALA A 366 -42.07 8.39 -32.37
N ARG A 367 -42.54 7.69 -33.41
CA ARG A 367 -42.41 6.22 -33.51
C ARG A 367 -41.02 5.82 -34.00
N ALA A 368 -40.60 4.59 -33.69
CA ALA A 368 -39.37 4.04 -34.26
C ALA A 368 -39.52 3.81 -35.77
N ASN A 369 -40.68 3.28 -36.19
CA ASN A 369 -41.02 3.04 -37.59
C ASN A 369 -41.91 4.18 -38.15
N PRO A 370 -41.47 4.94 -39.16
CA PRO A 370 -42.28 6.00 -39.78
C PRO A 370 -43.56 5.55 -40.49
N ALA A 371 -43.70 4.26 -40.79
CA ALA A 371 -44.92 3.69 -41.36
C ALA A 371 -46.02 3.46 -40.31
N GLU A 372 -45.70 3.54 -39.02
CA GLU A 372 -46.67 3.51 -37.94
C GLU A 372 -47.35 4.87 -37.79
N ALA A 373 -48.69 4.85 -37.69
CA ALA A 373 -49.46 6.06 -37.57
C ALA A 373 -49.03 6.87 -36.34
N THR A 374 -48.61 8.11 -36.59
CA THR A 374 -48.26 9.07 -35.54
C THR A 374 -49.18 10.28 -35.66
N CYS A 375 -49.70 10.75 -34.52
CA CYS A 375 -50.43 12.02 -34.48
C CYS A 375 -49.46 13.13 -34.08
N LEU A 376 -49.26 14.13 -34.96
CA LEU A 376 -48.42 15.29 -34.68
C LEU A 376 -49.20 16.57 -34.99
N ALA A 377 -49.39 17.42 -33.99
CA ALA A 377 -50.06 18.72 -34.13
C ALA A 377 -49.04 19.85 -34.42
N GLY A 378 -48.25 19.69 -35.48
CA GLY A 378 -47.20 20.64 -35.87
C GLY A 378 -45.93 20.60 -35.02
N CYS A 379 -45.80 19.63 -34.10
CA CYS A 379 -44.55 19.31 -33.42
C CYS A 379 -43.51 18.70 -34.37
N ILE A 380 -42.24 18.77 -33.99
CA ILE A 380 -41.15 18.05 -34.65
C ILE A 380 -41.06 16.66 -34.02
N GLY A 381 -41.44 15.63 -34.78
CA GLY A 381 -41.36 14.24 -34.32
C GLY A 381 -40.06 13.57 -34.79
N VAL A 382 -39.23 13.09 -33.86
CA VAL A 382 -37.97 12.41 -34.18
C VAL A 382 -38.17 10.90 -34.27
N TYR A 383 -37.84 10.31 -35.43
CA TYR A 383 -38.05 8.90 -35.75
C TYR A 383 -36.75 8.09 -35.70
N GLY A 384 -36.87 6.78 -35.45
CA GLY A 384 -35.77 5.82 -35.46
C GLY A 384 -35.56 5.10 -34.12
N PRO A 385 -34.59 4.16 -34.05
CA PRO A 385 -34.30 3.41 -32.84
C PRO A 385 -33.81 4.34 -31.72
N GLY A 386 -34.42 4.25 -30.53
CA GLY A 386 -34.15 5.16 -29.42
C GLY A 386 -34.68 6.60 -29.61
N THR A 387 -35.29 6.90 -30.78
CA THR A 387 -35.97 8.14 -31.19
C THR A 387 -35.26 9.45 -30.82
N LEU A 388 -35.40 9.93 -29.58
CA LEU A 388 -34.84 11.20 -29.10
C LEU A 388 -33.54 11.02 -28.28
N ASN A 389 -33.28 9.84 -27.71
CA ASN A 389 -32.12 9.64 -26.83
C ASN A 389 -30.78 9.89 -27.51
N PRO A 390 -30.52 9.38 -28.73
CA PRO A 390 -29.24 9.65 -29.41
C PRO A 390 -29.06 11.13 -29.76
N PHE A 391 -30.16 11.86 -29.99
CA PHE A 391 -30.13 13.31 -30.16
C PHE A 391 -29.74 14.02 -28.85
N ASN A 392 -30.39 13.67 -27.73
CA ASN A 392 -30.11 14.27 -26.43
C ASN A 392 -28.67 14.01 -25.97
N GLU A 393 -28.17 12.80 -26.16
CA GLU A 393 -26.79 12.43 -25.84
C GLU A 393 -25.78 13.27 -26.62
N ALA A 394 -25.95 13.36 -27.94
CA ALA A 394 -25.09 14.17 -28.79
C ALA A 394 -25.17 15.67 -28.44
N LEU A 395 -26.37 16.19 -28.15
CA LEU A 395 -26.56 17.59 -27.77
C LEU A 395 -25.89 17.90 -26.43
N CYS A 396 -26.09 17.06 -25.40
CA CYS A 396 -25.49 17.26 -24.08
C CYS A 396 -23.95 17.21 -24.15
N ALA A 397 -23.40 16.27 -24.93
CA ALA A 397 -21.97 16.16 -25.14
C ALA A 397 -21.38 17.44 -25.78
N MET A 398 -21.99 17.97 -26.85
CA MET A 398 -21.51 19.19 -27.50
C MET A 398 -21.63 20.43 -26.62
N MET A 399 -22.72 20.54 -25.85
CA MET A 399 -23.01 21.71 -25.03
C MET A 399 -22.30 21.69 -23.67
N ASN A 400 -21.53 20.65 -23.37
CA ASN A 400 -20.90 20.42 -22.07
C ASN A 400 -21.92 20.33 -20.92
N ALA A 401 -23.01 19.58 -21.13
CA ALA A 401 -24.06 19.36 -20.14
C ALA A 401 -24.15 17.89 -19.71
N ASP A 402 -24.72 17.66 -18.53
CA ASP A 402 -25.08 16.31 -18.07
C ASP A 402 -26.19 15.72 -18.96
N ASN A 403 -26.09 14.43 -19.34
CA ASN A 403 -27.14 13.75 -20.14
C ASN A 403 -28.30 13.27 -19.25
N ASP A 404 -28.80 14.14 -18.38
CA ASP A 404 -29.95 13.94 -17.51
C ASP A 404 -30.93 15.10 -17.63
N ASP A 405 -32.04 15.05 -16.89
CA ASP A 405 -33.07 16.10 -16.96
C ASP A 405 -32.59 17.44 -16.43
N ALA A 406 -31.66 17.45 -15.48
CA ALA A 406 -31.08 18.67 -14.92
C ALA A 406 -30.19 19.36 -15.97
N GLY A 407 -29.32 18.60 -16.64
CA GLY A 407 -28.47 19.11 -17.72
C GLY A 407 -29.28 19.59 -18.92
N ARG A 408 -30.33 18.86 -19.33
CA ARG A 408 -31.24 19.31 -20.41
C ARG A 408 -32.03 20.57 -20.02
N ALA A 409 -32.47 20.67 -18.78
CA ALA A 409 -33.10 21.89 -18.27
C ALA A 409 -32.13 23.08 -18.23
N ALA A 410 -30.86 22.85 -17.89
CA ALA A 410 -29.82 23.88 -17.93
C ALA A 410 -29.55 24.36 -19.36
N ILE A 411 -29.46 23.43 -20.32
CA ILE A 411 -29.36 23.76 -21.76
C ILE A 411 -30.53 24.66 -22.17
N ALA A 412 -31.77 24.27 -21.87
CA ALA A 412 -32.96 25.01 -22.28
C ALA A 412 -33.01 26.43 -21.66
N LYS A 413 -32.58 26.59 -20.42
CA LYS A 413 -32.52 27.89 -19.73
C LYS A 413 -31.35 28.77 -20.19
N SER A 414 -30.30 28.18 -20.76
CA SER A 414 -29.08 28.90 -21.14
C SER A 414 -29.28 29.88 -22.30
N GLY A 415 -30.30 29.67 -23.14
CA GLY A 415 -30.48 30.40 -24.39
C GLY A 415 -29.45 30.06 -25.47
N LYS A 416 -28.56 29.08 -25.24
CA LYS A 416 -27.46 28.71 -26.14
C LYS A 416 -27.80 27.57 -27.10
N PHE A 417 -28.97 26.93 -26.97
CA PHE A 417 -29.46 25.92 -27.91
C PHE A 417 -30.55 26.47 -28.83
N SER A 418 -30.29 26.43 -30.13
CA SER A 418 -31.22 26.88 -31.17
C SER A 418 -31.58 25.78 -32.16
N VAL A 419 -32.83 25.78 -32.62
CA VAL A 419 -33.31 24.98 -33.75
C VAL A 419 -33.53 25.91 -34.93
N VAL A 420 -32.75 25.72 -36.00
CA VAL A 420 -32.90 26.44 -37.27
C VAL A 420 -33.77 25.60 -38.19
N ILE A 421 -34.80 26.21 -38.78
CA ILE A 421 -35.72 25.54 -39.71
C ILE A 421 -35.60 26.19 -41.08
N ASP A 422 -35.18 25.41 -42.07
CA ASP A 422 -35.06 25.86 -43.46
C ASP A 422 -36.44 26.11 -44.10
N PRO A 423 -36.54 27.01 -45.09
CA PRO A 423 -37.73 27.14 -45.93
C PRO A 423 -38.09 25.82 -46.63
N ALA A 424 -39.33 25.36 -46.45
CA ALA A 424 -39.90 24.27 -47.23
C ALA A 424 -41.40 24.53 -47.45
N PRO A 425 -41.92 24.26 -48.65
CA PRO A 425 -43.36 24.38 -48.91
C PRO A 425 -44.12 23.35 -48.08
N LYS A 426 -45.37 23.68 -47.71
CA LYS A 426 -46.27 22.71 -47.09
C LYS A 426 -46.55 21.59 -48.11
N PRO A 427 -46.34 20.31 -47.78
CA PRO A 427 -46.65 19.21 -48.68
C PRO A 427 -48.16 19.14 -48.98
N PRO A 428 -48.54 18.64 -50.17
CA PRO A 428 -49.93 18.30 -50.43
C PRO A 428 -50.35 17.12 -49.55
N LEU A 429 -51.56 17.16 -49.00
CA LEU A 429 -52.12 16.03 -48.26
C LEU A 429 -52.60 14.95 -49.23
N LYS A 430 -51.91 13.81 -49.23
CA LYS A 430 -52.29 12.61 -49.99
C LYS A 430 -52.60 11.47 -49.01
N PRO A 431 -53.66 10.68 -49.23
CA PRO A 431 -53.90 9.49 -48.41
C PRO A 431 -52.70 8.54 -48.45
N TRP A 432 -52.35 7.97 -47.30
CA TRP A 432 -51.32 6.95 -47.18
C TRP A 432 -51.73 5.70 -47.94
N LYS A 433 -50.91 5.25 -48.89
CA LYS A 433 -51.05 3.95 -49.55
C LYS A 433 -50.00 3.02 -48.95
N ALA A 434 -50.47 1.89 -48.41
CA ALA A 434 -49.63 0.89 -47.75
C ALA A 434 -48.58 0.31 -48.69
#